data_AF-A0A7W1KJJ8-F1
#
_entry.id   AF-A0A7W1KJJ8-F1
#
_cell.length_a   1.000
_cell.length_b   1.000
_cell.length_c   1.000
_cell.angle_alpha   90.00
_cell.angle_beta   90.00
_cell.angle_gamma   90.00
#
_symmetry.space_group_name_H-M   'P 1'
#
loop_
_entity.id
_entity.type
_entity.pdbx_description
1 polymer ?
#
loop_
_entity_poly.entity_id
_entity_poly.type
_entity_poly.pdbx_seq_one_letter_code
_entity_poly.pdbx_strand_id
1 'polypeptide(L)' 'GQKAAAVASKDRWNKSGKFSSPIATEITPASTFYRAEEYHQRYLEKQGLASCHIR' A
#
# COMPACT_ATOMS: atom_id res chain seq x y z
N GLY A 1 12.62 -13.37 2.69
CA GLY A 1 12.95 -11.93 2.70
C GLY A 1 11.77 -11.12 2.20
N GLN A 2 11.75 -9.80 2.47
CA GLN A 2 10.62 -8.91 2.14
C GLN A 2 10.21 -8.96 0.66
N LYS A 3 11.17 -8.83 -0.28
CA LYS A 3 10.90 -8.91 -1.73
C LYS A 3 10.20 -10.20 -2.13
N ALA A 4 10.69 -11.35 -1.68
CA ALA A 4 10.12 -12.65 -2.01
C ALA A 4 8.67 -12.80 -1.48
N ALA A 5 8.41 -12.34 -0.26
CA ALA A 5 7.06 -12.36 0.32
C ALA A 5 6.08 -11.45 -0.43
N ALA A 6 6.54 -10.25 -0.84
CA ALA A 6 5.74 -9.32 -1.64
C ALA A 6 5.35 -9.91 -3.01
N VAL A 7 6.33 -10.51 -3.72
CA VAL A 7 6.10 -11.17 -5.02
C VAL A 7 5.13 -12.34 -4.87
N ALA A 8 5.36 -13.24 -3.90
CA ALA A 8 4.47 -14.37 -3.66
C ALA A 8 3.03 -13.94 -3.35
N SER A 9 2.85 -12.85 -2.59
CA SER A 9 1.53 -12.28 -2.28
C SER A 9 0.86 -11.71 -3.53
N LYS A 10 1.60 -10.94 -4.34
CA LYS A 10 1.11 -10.38 -5.61
C LYS A 10 0.66 -11.50 -6.57
N ASP A 11 1.45 -12.56 -6.70
CA ASP A 11 1.11 -13.71 -7.53
C ASP A 11 -0.11 -14.47 -7.03
N ARG A 12 -0.23 -14.66 -5.70
CA ARG A 12 -1.42 -15.29 -5.09
C ARG A 12 -2.68 -14.49 -5.40
N TRP A 13 -2.63 -13.17 -5.28
CA TRP A 13 -3.79 -12.31 -5.57
C TRP A 13 -4.13 -12.24 -7.06
N ASN A 14 -3.13 -12.15 -7.94
CA ASN A 14 -3.35 -12.23 -9.39
C ASN A 14 -4.04 -13.53 -9.79
N LYS A 15 -3.64 -14.67 -9.21
CA LYS A 15 -4.22 -15.99 -9.50
C LYS A 15 -5.58 -16.21 -8.85
N SER A 16 -5.96 -15.40 -7.84
CA SER A 16 -7.20 -15.60 -7.09
C SER A 16 -8.46 -15.28 -7.87
N GLY A 17 -8.38 -14.51 -8.96
CA GLY A 17 -9.54 -14.02 -9.71
C GLY A 17 -10.42 -13.01 -8.95
N LYS A 18 -10.04 -12.61 -7.72
CA LYS A 18 -10.79 -11.64 -6.91
C LYS A 18 -10.86 -10.26 -7.57
N PHE A 19 -9.83 -9.88 -8.30
CA PHE A 19 -9.75 -8.60 -9.00
C PHE A 19 -9.96 -8.83 -10.50
N SER A 20 -10.76 -7.97 -11.13
CA SER A 20 -11.05 -8.01 -12.57
C SER A 20 -9.85 -7.66 -13.45
N SER A 21 -8.79 -7.14 -12.85
CA SER A 21 -7.55 -6.75 -13.53
C SER A 21 -6.34 -7.16 -12.71
N PRO A 22 -5.16 -7.31 -13.35
CA PRO A 22 -3.93 -7.61 -12.64
C PRO A 22 -3.59 -6.58 -11.55
N ILE A 23 -2.94 -7.03 -10.49
CA ILE A 23 -2.47 -6.18 -9.40
C ILE A 23 -1.40 -5.20 -9.90
N ALA A 24 -1.71 -3.91 -9.83
CA ALA A 24 -0.84 -2.83 -10.31
C ALA A 24 0.32 -2.47 -9.36
N THR A 25 0.34 -2.98 -8.13
CA THR A 25 1.35 -2.65 -7.11
C THR A 25 2.78 -2.95 -7.58
N GLU A 26 3.65 -1.94 -7.55
CA GLU A 26 5.07 -2.05 -7.88
C GLU A 26 5.87 -2.65 -6.71
N ILE A 27 6.91 -3.45 -7.02
CA ILE A 27 7.82 -4.04 -6.04
C ILE A 27 9.25 -3.65 -6.42
N THR A 28 9.75 -2.59 -5.79
CA THR A 28 11.10 -2.05 -6.00
C THR A 28 11.88 -1.94 -4.69
N PRO A 29 13.22 -1.77 -4.74
CA PRO A 29 14.01 -1.46 -3.55
C PRO A 29 13.50 -0.18 -2.88
N ALA A 30 13.60 -0.11 -1.55
CA ALA A 30 13.29 1.11 -0.82
C ALA A 30 14.19 2.27 -1.30
N SER A 31 13.57 3.37 -1.69
CA SER A 31 14.25 4.61 -2.03
C SER A 31 14.35 5.55 -0.83
N THR A 32 15.02 6.69 -1.00
CA THR A 32 15.03 7.75 0.01
C THR A 32 13.61 8.18 0.35
N PHE A 33 13.23 8.04 1.62
CA PHE A 33 11.92 8.45 2.11
C PHE A 33 11.98 9.88 2.65
N TYR A 34 11.31 10.81 1.98
CA TYR A 34 11.15 12.18 2.45
C TYR A 34 9.91 12.27 3.33
N ARG A 35 10.09 12.68 4.59
CA ARG A 35 8.98 12.89 5.52
C ARG A 35 8.07 14.00 4.97
N ALA A 36 6.79 13.70 4.81
CA ALA A 36 5.76 14.70 4.47
C ALA A 36 5.60 15.72 5.61
N GLU A 37 5.16 16.94 5.29
CA GLU A 37 4.98 18.05 6.24
C GLU A 37 4.14 17.66 7.46
N GLU A 38 4.37 18.32 8.61
CA GLU A 38 3.71 17.99 9.87
C GLU A 38 2.17 18.08 9.81
N TYR A 39 1.63 18.88 8.88
CA TYR A 39 0.20 18.90 8.60
C TYR A 39 -0.35 17.52 8.17
N HIS A 40 0.38 16.81 7.31
CA HIS A 40 -0.04 15.50 6.79
C HIS A 40 0.10 14.37 7.82
N GLN A 41 0.95 14.55 8.82
CA GLN A 41 1.19 13.55 9.86
C GLN A 41 -0.05 13.40 10.72
N ARG A 42 -0.56 12.17 10.82
CA ARG A 42 -1.78 11.83 11.58
C ARG A 42 -2.98 12.68 11.16
N TYR A 43 -3.08 13.02 9.86
CA TYR A 43 -4.13 13.90 9.34
C TYR A 43 -5.53 13.44 9.74
N LEU A 44 -5.88 12.16 9.53
CA LEU A 44 -7.20 11.63 9.86
C LEU A 44 -7.53 11.75 11.35
N GLU A 45 -6.56 11.43 12.23
CA GLU A 45 -6.69 11.59 13.68
C GLU A 45 -6.94 13.06 14.07
N LYS A 46 -6.17 13.99 13.50
CA LYS A 46 -6.33 15.44 13.73
C LYS A 46 -7.66 15.99 13.24
N GLN A 47 -8.22 15.42 12.17
CA GLN A 47 -9.53 15.82 11.63
C GLN A 47 -10.71 15.06 12.25
N GLY A 48 -10.48 14.18 13.24
CA GLY A 48 -11.54 13.35 13.83
C GLY A 48 -12.15 12.35 12.86
N LEU A 49 -11.45 12.00 11.78
CA LEU A 49 -11.88 11.06 10.76
C LEU A 49 -11.30 9.66 11.02
N ALA A 50 -12.12 8.62 10.80
CA ALA A 50 -11.68 7.24 11.03
C ALA A 50 -10.81 6.68 9.89
N SER A 51 -11.23 6.85 8.63
CA SER A 51 -10.54 6.30 7.46
C SER A 51 -11.08 6.92 6.17
N CYS A 52 -10.20 7.17 5.20
CA CYS A 52 -10.58 7.35 3.79
C CYS A 52 -10.23 6.12 2.93
N HIS A 53 -9.65 5.08 3.53
CA HIS A 53 -9.34 3.82 2.85
C HIS A 53 -10.64 3.04 2.58
N ILE A 54 -10.89 2.77 1.30
CA ILE A 54 -12.00 1.93 0.84
C ILE A 54 -11.64 0.48 1.14
N ARG A 55 -12.54 -0.24 1.83
CA ARG A 55 -12.38 -1.66 2.15
C ARG A 55 -12.87 -2.55 1.01
#